data_AF-A0A4S4HS21-F1
#
_entry.id   AF-A0A4S4HS21-F1
#
_cell.length_a   1.000
_cell.length_b   1.000
_cell.length_c   1.000
_cell.angle_alpha   90.00
_cell.angle_beta   90.00
_cell.angle_gamma   90.00
#
_symmetry.space_group_name_H-M   'P 1'
#
loop_
_entity.id
_entity.type
_entity.pdbx_description
1 polymer ?
#
loop_
_entity_poly.entity_id
_entity_poly.type
_entity_poly.pdbx_seq_one_letter_code
_entity_poly.pdbx_strand_id
1 'polypeptide(L)'
;MEKIKKLSIPNDVRVIIISDIHGELDLFKELLHKVNFQDEDYLIINGDLCEKGRNSIGVVNYVMDLVVSKPNVYVIEGNCEVVVEALVNENPALINYLCTRKNTIFNEWLAQLNINVHKESDIRELKTKLMSHFSKEIKWLTELPTAIETEDYIFVHAGLEDREDWKETERKNAIAMPEFFNQSHKANKYVVVGHWPVVNYSEKAPSNNPVIDKEKKIIAIDGGNTIKEAGQLNAFIIQRTSASDTFSYTYVDYFPEYEVIADFHADATMQGGVTYPHYYIEPMEKKQDYTICRQKETNTLLYVKDEYIRQLDSGEYTVKTDISCAQISVKKGDIVSFIDGSCTGYDLIKKDGVEGWIEKGILVEIEKTKKKIFS
;
A
#
# COMPACT_ATOMS: atom_id res chain seq x y z
N MET A 1 7.65 13.29 19.14
CA MET A 1 7.43 13.82 17.78
C MET A 1 7.25 15.34 17.81
N GLU A 2 7.92 16.07 16.91
CA GLU A 2 7.91 17.54 16.91
C GLU A 2 6.81 18.15 16.02
N LYS A 3 6.48 17.51 14.88
CA LYS A 3 5.55 18.05 13.88
C LYS A 3 4.14 17.43 13.99
N ILE A 4 3.43 17.69 15.09
CA ILE A 4 2.03 17.22 15.27
C ILE A 4 1.07 18.36 14.94
N LYS A 5 0.19 18.14 13.95
CA LYS A 5 -0.86 19.10 13.58
C LYS A 5 -2.18 18.73 14.28
N LYS A 6 -2.81 19.70 14.93
CA LYS A 6 -4.18 19.54 15.43
C LYS A 6 -5.17 19.93 14.32
N LEU A 7 -6.21 19.13 14.17
CA LEU A 7 -7.28 19.35 13.20
C LEU A 7 -8.62 19.07 13.88
N SER A 8 -9.58 19.99 13.73
CA SER A 8 -10.96 19.73 14.11
C SER A 8 -11.74 19.41 12.85
N ILE A 9 -12.36 18.23 12.82
CA ILE A 9 -13.21 17.80 11.72
C ILE A 9 -14.65 17.84 12.25
N PRO A 10 -15.59 18.57 11.61
CA PRO A 10 -16.97 18.62 12.07
C PRO A 10 -17.65 17.24 11.98
N ASN A 11 -18.79 17.10 12.65
CA ASN A 11 -19.68 15.96 12.40
C ASN A 11 -20.39 16.11 11.05
N ASP A 12 -21.03 15.03 10.60
CA ASP A 12 -21.85 14.99 9.39
C ASP A 12 -21.09 15.27 8.09
N VAL A 13 -19.78 14.99 8.09
CA VAL A 13 -18.90 15.07 6.91
C VAL A 13 -18.27 13.72 6.61
N ARG A 14 -17.86 13.55 5.36
CA ARG A 14 -17.13 12.37 4.91
C ARG A 14 -15.63 12.66 4.95
N VAL A 15 -14.86 11.76 5.57
CA VAL A 15 -13.39 11.79 5.61
C VAL A 15 -12.89 10.62 4.80
N ILE A 16 -12.09 10.91 3.78
CA ILE A 16 -11.45 9.95 2.89
C ILE A 16 -9.98 9.89 3.27
N ILE A 17 -9.46 8.69 3.49
CA ILE A 17 -8.08 8.45 3.88
C ILE A 17 -7.43 7.52 2.86
N ILE A 18 -6.29 7.94 2.32
CA ILE A 18 -5.50 7.21 1.34
C ILE A 18 -4.05 7.21 1.82
N SER A 19 -3.33 6.10 1.69
CA SER A 19 -1.90 6.00 2.03
C SER A 19 -1.13 5.28 0.91
N ASP A 20 0.20 5.36 0.95
CA ASP A 20 1.10 4.50 0.18
C ASP A 20 0.83 4.57 -1.34
N ILE A 21 0.68 5.78 -1.86
CA ILE A 21 0.41 6.05 -3.29
C ILE A 21 1.62 5.65 -4.14
N HIS A 22 2.84 5.82 -3.62
CA HIS A 22 4.08 5.32 -4.23
C HIS A 22 4.24 5.67 -5.72
N GLY A 23 4.07 6.94 -6.08
CA GLY A 23 4.30 7.41 -7.45
C GLY A 23 3.27 6.93 -8.49
N GLU A 24 2.13 6.38 -8.08
CA GLU A 24 1.05 5.94 -8.97
C GLU A 24 -0.03 7.02 -9.14
N LEU A 25 0.31 8.08 -9.90
CA LEU A 25 -0.59 9.21 -10.13
C LEU A 25 -1.92 8.83 -10.77
N ASP A 26 -1.90 7.89 -11.73
CA ASP A 26 -3.11 7.53 -12.48
C ASP A 26 -4.10 6.77 -11.60
N LEU A 27 -3.64 5.79 -10.79
CA LEU A 27 -4.49 5.16 -9.76
C LEU A 27 -4.99 6.17 -8.74
N PHE A 28 -4.15 7.12 -8.30
CA PHE A 28 -4.60 8.13 -7.34
C PHE A 28 -5.74 8.98 -7.90
N LYS A 29 -5.62 9.46 -9.14
CA LYS A 29 -6.69 10.19 -9.83
C LYS A 29 -7.93 9.33 -10.04
N GLU A 30 -7.76 8.07 -10.45
CA GLU A 30 -8.87 7.12 -10.63
C GLU A 30 -9.61 6.88 -9.31
N LEU A 31 -8.89 6.72 -8.20
CA LEU A 31 -9.48 6.49 -6.89
C LEU A 31 -10.29 7.70 -6.43
N LEU A 32 -9.75 8.91 -6.56
CA LEU A 32 -10.46 10.16 -6.24
C LEU A 32 -11.73 10.30 -7.08
N HIS A 33 -11.68 9.90 -8.36
CA HIS A 33 -12.86 9.86 -9.22
C HIS A 33 -13.85 8.77 -8.77
N LYS A 34 -13.39 7.57 -8.42
CA LYS A 34 -14.22 6.43 -7.99
C LYS A 34 -14.97 6.73 -6.69
N VAL A 35 -14.34 7.40 -5.73
CA VAL A 35 -15.00 7.86 -4.48
C VAL A 35 -15.86 9.11 -4.69
N ASN A 36 -15.85 9.68 -5.90
CA ASN A 36 -16.51 10.93 -6.24
C ASN A 36 -16.15 12.03 -5.24
N PHE A 37 -14.85 12.31 -5.08
CA PHE A 37 -14.35 13.30 -4.12
C PHE A 37 -14.92 14.71 -4.40
N GLN A 38 -15.56 15.31 -3.39
CA GLN A 38 -16.23 16.61 -3.43
C GLN A 38 -15.52 17.67 -2.57
N ASP A 39 -15.94 18.92 -2.70
CA ASP A 39 -15.36 20.06 -1.97
C ASP A 39 -15.68 20.04 -0.47
N GLU A 40 -16.72 19.31 -0.04
CA GLU A 40 -17.08 19.17 1.38
C GLU A 40 -16.34 18.02 2.10
N ASP A 41 -15.72 17.11 1.34
CA ASP A 41 -15.04 15.94 1.89
C ASP A 41 -13.69 16.31 2.50
N TYR A 42 -13.35 15.74 3.65
CA TYR A 42 -11.97 15.82 4.14
C TYR A 42 -11.12 14.74 3.47
N LEU A 43 -9.96 15.11 2.96
CA LEU A 43 -8.99 14.15 2.42
C LEU A 43 -7.73 14.14 3.29
N ILE A 44 -7.41 12.98 3.85
CA ILE A 44 -6.17 12.74 4.58
C ILE A 44 -5.29 11.80 3.75
N ILE A 45 -4.13 12.29 3.30
CA ILE A 45 -3.12 11.47 2.64
C ILE A 45 -2.07 11.06 3.68
N ASN A 46 -2.07 9.79 4.07
CA ASN A 46 -1.33 9.26 5.20
C ASN A 46 0.05 8.71 4.80
N GLY A 47 0.87 9.54 4.16
CA GLY A 47 2.26 9.24 3.82
C GLY A 47 2.48 8.41 2.56
N ASP A 48 3.76 8.29 2.21
CA ASP A 48 4.33 7.51 1.11
C ASP A 48 3.71 7.87 -0.26
N LEU A 49 3.82 9.15 -0.60
CA LEU A 49 3.46 9.72 -1.91
C LEU A 49 4.40 9.26 -3.02
N CYS A 50 5.69 9.19 -2.72
CA CYS A 50 6.76 8.99 -3.69
C CYS A 50 7.49 7.65 -3.50
N GLU A 51 8.53 7.45 -4.33
CA GLU A 51 9.33 6.22 -4.41
C GLU A 51 8.55 5.03 -4.98
N LYS A 52 9.29 3.99 -5.39
CA LYS A 52 8.78 2.67 -5.86
C LYS A 52 8.08 2.70 -7.22
N GLY A 53 7.05 3.52 -7.40
CA GLY A 53 6.34 3.68 -8.68
C GLY A 53 7.05 4.64 -9.62
N ARG A 54 6.43 4.89 -10.77
CA ARG A 54 7.13 5.52 -11.91
C ARG A 54 6.93 7.03 -12.03
N ASN A 55 6.05 7.63 -11.23
CA ASN A 55 5.66 9.03 -11.38
C ASN A 55 5.56 9.74 -10.02
N SER A 56 6.64 9.67 -9.23
CA SER A 56 6.75 10.37 -7.94
C SER A 56 6.58 11.88 -8.08
N ILE A 57 7.20 12.49 -9.08
CA ILE A 57 7.08 13.94 -9.34
C ILE A 57 5.63 14.31 -9.62
N GLY A 58 4.94 13.52 -10.44
CA GLY A 58 3.55 13.77 -10.79
C GLY A 58 2.62 13.71 -9.58
N VAL A 59 2.80 12.70 -8.70
CA VAL A 59 2.03 12.60 -7.45
C VAL A 59 2.30 13.79 -6.54
N VAL A 60 3.57 14.12 -6.28
CA VAL A 60 3.93 15.24 -5.39
C VAL A 60 3.36 16.56 -5.90
N ASN A 61 3.54 16.86 -7.19
CA ASN A 61 3.02 18.10 -7.77
C ASN A 61 1.49 18.16 -7.70
N TYR A 62 0.81 17.07 -8.05
CA TYR A 62 -0.65 17.00 -8.00
C TYR A 62 -1.19 17.18 -6.59
N VAL A 63 -0.56 16.57 -5.58
CA VAL A 63 -0.96 16.71 -4.17
C VAL A 63 -0.67 18.12 -3.66
N MET A 64 0.46 18.73 -4.02
CA MET A 64 0.76 20.11 -3.67
C MET A 64 -0.30 21.08 -4.23
N ASP A 65 -0.67 20.91 -5.50
CA ASP A 65 -1.72 21.72 -6.13
C ASP A 65 -3.09 21.48 -5.47
N LEU A 66 -3.38 20.22 -5.09
CA LEU A 66 -4.61 19.85 -4.41
C LEU A 66 -4.72 20.54 -3.04
N VAL A 67 -3.64 20.53 -2.24
CA VAL A 67 -3.55 21.22 -0.94
C VAL A 67 -3.71 22.74 -1.08
N VAL A 68 -3.18 23.35 -2.15
CA VAL A 68 -3.37 24.78 -2.41
C VAL A 68 -4.82 25.08 -2.82
N SER A 69 -5.42 24.21 -3.63
CA SER A 69 -6.76 24.42 -4.17
C SER A 69 -7.90 24.13 -3.18
N LYS A 70 -7.65 23.29 -2.16
CA LYS A 70 -8.67 22.80 -1.24
C LYS A 70 -8.20 22.85 0.23
N PRO A 71 -8.90 23.59 1.12
CA PRO A 71 -8.47 23.79 2.51
C PRO A 71 -8.67 22.54 3.41
N ASN A 72 -9.39 21.54 2.92
CA ASN A 72 -9.75 20.29 3.60
C ASN A 72 -8.89 19.09 3.21
N VAL A 73 -7.78 19.33 2.48
CA VAL A 73 -6.81 18.32 2.10
C VAL A 73 -5.59 18.42 3.01
N TYR A 74 -5.26 17.31 3.66
CA TYR A 74 -4.15 17.22 4.60
C TYR A 74 -3.24 16.06 4.22
N VAL A 75 -1.95 16.26 4.44
CA VAL A 75 -0.91 15.30 4.07
C VAL A 75 -0.02 15.10 5.29
N ILE A 76 0.36 13.84 5.53
CA ILE A 76 1.27 13.41 6.60
C ILE A 76 2.50 12.81 5.91
N GLU A 77 3.67 12.96 6.53
CA GLU A 77 4.88 12.30 6.03
C GLU A 77 4.84 10.78 6.28
N GLY A 78 5.28 10.01 5.29
CA GLY A 78 5.71 8.64 5.47
C GLY A 78 7.24 8.53 5.42
N ASN A 79 7.76 7.29 5.49
CA ASN A 79 9.20 7.06 5.42
C ASN A 79 9.80 7.46 4.06
N CYS A 80 9.02 7.41 2.97
CA CYS A 80 9.50 7.77 1.65
C CYS A 80 9.74 9.28 1.52
N GLU A 81 8.90 10.12 2.13
CA GLU A 81 9.10 11.56 2.12
C GLU A 81 10.38 11.97 2.87
N VAL A 82 10.73 11.28 3.95
CA VAL A 82 11.93 11.58 4.76
C VAL A 82 13.25 11.31 4.00
N VAL A 83 13.21 10.55 2.89
CA VAL A 83 14.38 10.35 2.02
C VAL A 83 14.96 11.68 1.53
N VAL A 84 14.13 12.74 1.38
CA VAL A 84 14.64 14.05 0.93
C VAL A 84 15.57 14.71 1.94
N GLU A 85 15.44 14.38 3.23
CA GLU A 85 16.32 14.90 4.29
C GLU A 85 17.75 14.39 4.13
N ALA A 86 17.94 13.22 3.53
CA ALA A 86 19.28 12.69 3.25
C ALA A 86 20.05 13.64 2.31
N LEU A 87 19.36 14.29 1.36
CA LEU A 87 19.97 15.31 0.50
C LEU A 87 20.27 16.58 1.30
N VAL A 88 19.30 17.08 2.07
CA VAL A 88 19.44 18.32 2.85
C VAL A 88 20.60 18.23 3.83
N ASN A 89 20.76 17.07 4.46
CA ASN A 89 21.81 16.77 5.44
C ASN A 89 23.14 16.31 4.80
N GLU A 90 23.25 16.32 3.46
CA GLU A 90 24.45 15.88 2.72
C GLU A 90 24.89 14.45 3.09
N ASN A 91 23.93 13.55 3.35
CA ASN A 91 24.22 12.17 3.72
C ASN A 91 24.76 11.37 2.50
N PRO A 92 26.01 10.91 2.51
CA PRO A 92 26.60 10.19 1.38
C PRO A 92 25.90 8.87 1.04
N ALA A 93 25.17 8.28 1.99
CA ALA A 93 24.41 7.04 1.75
C ALA A 93 23.33 7.21 0.66
N LEU A 94 22.86 8.45 0.42
CA LEU A 94 21.91 8.73 -0.65
C LEU A 94 22.46 8.35 -2.02
N ILE A 95 23.75 8.55 -2.29
CA ILE A 95 24.35 8.20 -3.60
C ILE A 95 24.19 6.71 -3.90
N ASN A 96 24.48 5.85 -2.91
CA ASN A 96 24.31 4.42 -3.06
C ASN A 96 22.82 4.03 -3.19
N TYR A 97 21.94 4.69 -2.46
CA TYR A 97 20.49 4.52 -2.59
C TYR A 97 20.02 4.80 -4.03
N LEU A 98 20.42 5.92 -4.62
CA LEU A 98 20.05 6.32 -5.98
C LEU A 98 20.63 5.40 -7.05
N CYS A 99 21.84 4.87 -6.85
CA CYS A 99 22.44 3.90 -7.76
C CYS A 99 21.73 2.53 -7.73
N THR A 100 21.13 2.15 -6.60
CA THR A 100 20.54 0.82 -6.41
C THR A 100 19.03 0.80 -6.65
N ARG A 101 18.35 1.93 -6.48
CA ARG A 101 16.91 2.06 -6.68
C ARG A 101 16.65 3.00 -7.84
N LYS A 102 16.02 2.50 -8.90
CA LYS A 102 15.71 3.31 -10.09
C LYS A 102 14.55 4.27 -9.85
N ASN A 103 13.47 3.76 -9.26
CA ASN A 103 12.22 4.49 -9.05
C ASN A 103 12.27 5.29 -7.75
N THR A 104 12.90 6.44 -7.81
CA THR A 104 13.02 7.40 -6.71
C THR A 104 12.69 8.79 -7.24
N ILE A 105 12.13 9.66 -6.39
CA ILE A 105 11.81 11.04 -6.83
C ILE A 105 13.06 11.79 -7.28
N PHE A 106 14.19 11.51 -6.62
CA PHE A 106 15.48 12.06 -6.98
C PHE A 106 15.94 11.64 -8.38
N ASN A 107 15.83 10.35 -8.73
CA ASN A 107 16.21 9.90 -10.06
C ASN A 107 15.30 10.48 -11.16
N GLU A 108 14.01 10.66 -10.87
CA GLU A 108 13.10 11.36 -11.78
C GLU A 108 13.55 12.83 -11.99
N TRP A 109 13.88 13.55 -10.91
CA TRP A 109 14.38 14.93 -10.99
C TRP A 109 15.71 15.03 -11.75
N LEU A 110 16.63 14.11 -11.47
CA LEU A 110 17.94 14.07 -12.14
C LEU A 110 17.81 13.75 -13.63
N ALA A 111 16.87 12.88 -14.01
CA ALA A 111 16.55 12.62 -15.40
C ALA A 111 16.07 13.90 -16.12
N GLN A 112 15.22 14.72 -15.48
CA GLN A 112 14.79 16.01 -16.04
C GLN A 112 15.97 16.98 -16.25
N LEU A 113 17.01 16.88 -15.42
CA LEU A 113 18.23 17.68 -15.52
C LEU A 113 19.31 17.04 -16.41
N ASN A 114 19.07 15.86 -17.00
CA ASN A 114 20.06 15.06 -17.72
C ASN A 114 21.34 14.75 -16.91
N ILE A 115 21.17 14.46 -15.62
CA ILE A 115 22.27 14.13 -14.70
C ILE A 115 22.21 12.64 -14.38
N ASN A 116 23.35 11.95 -14.54
CA ASN A 116 23.52 10.57 -14.11
C ASN A 116 24.32 10.51 -12.82
N VAL A 117 23.77 9.81 -11.81
CA VAL A 117 24.47 9.55 -10.54
C VAL A 117 25.20 8.21 -10.64
N HIS A 118 26.42 8.20 -10.11
CA HIS A 118 27.28 7.03 -9.97
C HIS A 118 27.91 7.02 -8.57
N LYS A 119 28.58 5.94 -8.19
CA LYS A 119 29.05 5.73 -6.82
C LYS A 119 30.05 6.78 -6.33
N GLU A 120 30.76 7.42 -7.26
CA GLU A 120 31.77 8.44 -7.01
C GLU A 120 31.21 9.87 -7.08
N SER A 121 29.90 10.04 -7.30
CA SER A 121 29.25 11.35 -7.33
C SER A 121 29.32 12.07 -5.97
N ASP A 122 29.51 13.40 -5.98
CA ASP A 122 29.54 14.23 -4.77
C ASP A 122 28.13 14.65 -4.36
N ILE A 123 27.75 14.31 -3.12
CA ILE A 123 26.46 14.68 -2.53
C ILE A 123 26.25 16.19 -2.44
N ARG A 124 27.30 16.99 -2.30
CA ARG A 124 27.22 18.47 -2.23
C ARG A 124 26.90 19.08 -3.57
N GLU A 125 27.52 18.59 -4.63
CA GLU A 125 27.19 18.99 -6.00
C GLU A 125 25.74 18.61 -6.33
N LEU A 126 25.35 17.39 -5.94
CA LEU A 126 24.00 16.89 -6.14
C LEU A 126 22.96 17.77 -5.41
N LYS A 127 23.21 18.08 -4.13
CA LYS A 127 22.38 18.98 -3.32
C LYS A 127 22.26 20.35 -3.97
N THR A 128 23.38 20.93 -4.41
CA THR A 128 23.38 22.25 -5.05
C THR A 128 22.47 22.28 -6.27
N LYS A 129 22.59 21.28 -7.16
CA LYS A 129 21.78 21.19 -8.38
C LYS A 129 20.30 20.92 -8.09
N LEU A 130 20.00 19.97 -7.20
CA LEU A 130 18.61 19.65 -6.90
C LEU A 130 17.90 20.79 -6.15
N MET A 131 18.57 21.44 -5.20
CA MET A 131 18.00 22.59 -4.48
C MET A 131 17.80 23.81 -5.41
N SER A 132 18.63 24.00 -6.43
CA SER A 132 18.43 25.13 -7.36
C SER A 132 17.21 24.97 -8.26
N HIS A 133 16.73 23.73 -8.48
CA HIS A 133 15.60 23.44 -9.37
C HIS A 133 14.32 23.02 -8.63
N PHE A 134 14.44 22.30 -7.52
CA PHE A 134 13.33 21.61 -6.85
C PHE A 134 13.21 21.97 -5.36
N SER A 135 13.76 23.12 -4.95
CA SER A 135 13.72 23.54 -3.54
C SER A 135 12.31 23.72 -2.99
N LYS A 136 11.32 24.05 -3.82
CA LYS A 136 9.92 24.20 -3.41
C LYS A 136 9.35 22.86 -2.97
N GLU A 137 9.51 21.83 -3.78
CA GLU A 137 9.04 20.47 -3.55
C GLU A 137 9.80 19.83 -2.37
N ILE A 138 11.13 19.94 -2.36
CA ILE A 138 11.97 19.42 -1.28
C ILE A 138 11.56 20.04 0.06
N LYS A 139 11.40 21.37 0.11
CA LYS A 139 10.98 22.07 1.32
C LYS A 139 9.59 21.62 1.76
N TRP A 140 8.64 21.53 0.85
CA TRP A 140 7.28 21.09 1.16
C TRP A 140 7.27 19.69 1.78
N LEU A 141 8.00 18.73 1.20
CA LEU A 141 8.14 17.36 1.73
C LEU A 141 8.77 17.35 3.13
N THR A 142 9.80 18.15 3.39
CA THR A 142 10.44 18.23 4.73
C THR A 142 9.53 18.83 5.80
N GLU A 143 8.58 19.68 5.42
CA GLU A 143 7.70 20.42 6.33
C GLU A 143 6.40 19.67 6.67
N LEU A 144 6.12 18.54 6.02
CA LEU A 144 4.93 17.72 6.28
C LEU A 144 4.83 17.32 7.77
N PRO A 145 3.63 17.33 8.38
CA PRO A 145 3.45 16.87 9.74
C PRO A 145 3.73 15.37 9.87
N THR A 146 4.28 14.96 11.02
CA THR A 146 4.47 13.54 11.39
C THR A 146 3.16 12.86 11.77
N ALA A 147 2.23 13.62 12.34
CA ALA A 147 0.91 13.12 12.71
C ALA A 147 -0.13 14.24 12.67
N ILE A 148 -1.39 13.86 12.43
CA ILE A 148 -2.56 14.71 12.62
C ILE A 148 -3.39 14.16 13.77
N GLU A 149 -3.65 15.00 14.77
CA GLU A 149 -4.53 14.69 15.90
C GLU A 149 -5.87 15.40 15.74
N THR A 150 -6.95 14.63 15.81
CA THR A 150 -8.32 15.12 15.97
C THR A 150 -8.87 14.75 17.34
N GLU A 151 -10.13 15.05 17.62
CA GLU A 151 -10.82 14.64 18.83
C GLU A 151 -10.86 13.11 18.98
N ASP A 152 -11.14 12.37 17.90
CA ASP A 152 -11.45 10.94 17.93
C ASP A 152 -10.39 10.05 17.23
N TYR A 153 -9.60 10.65 16.35
CA TYR A 153 -8.63 9.97 15.48
C TYR A 153 -7.23 10.56 15.58
N ILE A 154 -6.24 9.70 15.41
CA ILE A 154 -4.85 10.05 15.12
C ILE A 154 -4.51 9.43 13.78
N PHE A 155 -4.04 10.26 12.86
CA PHE A 155 -3.50 9.81 11.58
C PHE A 155 -1.98 9.90 11.69
N VAL A 156 -1.31 8.77 11.48
CA VAL A 156 0.14 8.62 11.52
C VAL A 156 0.52 7.53 10.54
N HIS A 157 1.66 7.65 9.86
CA HIS A 157 1.93 6.77 8.72
C HIS A 157 2.09 5.30 9.12
N ALA A 158 2.86 4.96 10.16
CA ALA A 158 3.15 3.57 10.51
C ALA A 158 2.61 3.10 11.87
N GLY A 159 2.75 3.89 12.94
CA GLY A 159 2.28 3.46 14.26
C GLY A 159 2.72 4.37 15.41
N LEU A 160 2.32 4.00 16.63
CA LEU A 160 2.65 4.72 17.87
C LEU A 160 3.30 3.76 18.87
N GLU A 161 4.24 4.25 19.68
CA GLU A 161 4.76 3.45 20.78
C GLU A 161 3.71 3.23 21.86
N ASP A 162 3.73 2.06 22.52
CA ASP A 162 2.85 1.78 23.66
C ASP A 162 3.30 2.51 24.92
N ARG A 163 2.89 3.78 25.03
CA ARG A 163 3.25 4.68 26.13
C ARG A 163 2.15 5.69 26.43
N GLU A 164 2.14 6.20 27.66
CA GLU A 164 1.09 7.11 28.17
C GLU A 164 0.94 8.37 27.30
N ASP A 165 2.05 9.08 27.04
CA ASP A 165 2.04 10.19 26.09
C ASP A 165 2.54 9.71 24.73
N TRP A 166 1.60 9.34 23.88
CA TRP A 166 1.89 8.89 22.51
C TRP A 166 2.65 9.95 21.70
N LYS A 167 2.56 11.24 22.05
CA LYS A 167 3.28 12.32 21.35
C LYS A 167 4.79 12.17 21.48
N GLU A 168 5.26 11.47 22.52
CA GLU A 168 6.66 11.15 22.75
C GLU A 168 7.16 9.94 21.95
N THR A 169 6.33 9.35 21.09
CA THR A 169 6.78 8.34 20.11
C THR A 169 7.98 8.87 19.32
N GLU A 170 9.00 8.04 19.11
CA GLU A 170 10.12 8.40 18.25
C GLU A 170 9.64 8.56 16.80
N ARG A 171 10.03 9.64 16.12
CA ARG A 171 9.62 9.89 14.72
C ARG A 171 9.91 8.71 13.79
N LYS A 172 11.05 8.02 13.99
CA LYS A 172 11.42 6.83 13.21
C LYS A 172 10.38 5.70 13.32
N ASN A 173 9.77 5.55 14.48
CA ASN A 173 8.73 4.55 14.72
C ASN A 173 7.40 5.05 14.14
N ALA A 174 7.10 6.35 14.29
CA ALA A 174 5.90 6.94 13.71
C ALA A 174 5.77 6.74 12.19
N ILE A 175 6.91 6.70 11.47
CA ILE A 175 6.95 6.58 10.01
C ILE A 175 7.39 5.19 9.51
N ALA A 176 7.86 4.28 10.37
CA ALA A 176 8.40 3.00 9.90
C ALA A 176 8.24 1.84 10.88
N MET A 177 7.25 1.92 11.78
CA MET A 177 6.95 0.83 12.71
C MET A 177 6.38 -0.39 11.96
N PRO A 178 7.01 -1.57 12.09
CA PRO A 178 6.49 -2.78 11.48
C PRO A 178 5.27 -3.30 12.23
N GLU A 179 4.33 -3.90 11.51
CA GLU A 179 3.25 -4.72 12.08
C GLU A 179 2.41 -4.05 13.18
N PHE A 180 2.17 -2.74 13.09
CA PHE A 180 1.49 -1.99 14.16
C PHE A 180 0.11 -2.54 14.52
N PHE A 181 -0.62 -3.11 13.56
CA PHE A 181 -1.92 -3.75 13.80
C PHE A 181 -1.87 -4.88 14.86
N ASN A 182 -0.72 -5.56 14.98
CA ASN A 182 -0.50 -6.59 15.98
C ASN A 182 -0.08 -6.04 17.35
N GLN A 183 0.30 -4.76 17.44
CA GLN A 183 0.76 -4.11 18.65
C GLN A 183 -0.39 -3.50 19.47
N SER A 184 -0.06 -2.79 20.54
CA SER A 184 -0.98 -2.02 21.41
C SER A 184 -0.55 -0.56 21.47
N HIS A 185 -1.47 0.32 21.86
CA HIS A 185 -1.18 1.72 22.13
C HIS A 185 -2.12 2.30 23.21
N LYS A 186 -1.73 3.43 23.81
CA LYS A 186 -2.50 4.10 24.87
C LYS A 186 -3.08 5.46 24.47
N ALA A 187 -3.11 5.76 23.17
CA ALA A 187 -3.58 7.06 22.68
C ALA A 187 -5.09 7.33 22.87
N ASN A 188 -5.87 6.32 23.30
CA ASN A 188 -7.32 6.36 23.56
C ASN A 188 -8.21 6.82 22.38
N LYS A 189 -7.63 6.97 21.20
CA LYS A 189 -8.26 7.36 19.92
C LYS A 189 -8.07 6.25 18.90
N TYR A 190 -8.85 6.26 17.81
CA TYR A 190 -8.53 5.41 16.67
C TYR A 190 -7.24 5.88 16.01
N VAL A 191 -6.28 4.97 15.82
CA VAL A 191 -5.03 5.24 15.12
C VAL A 191 -5.12 4.65 13.72
N VAL A 192 -5.09 5.51 12.70
CA VAL A 192 -5.19 5.14 11.29
C VAL A 192 -3.79 5.16 10.68
N VAL A 193 -3.36 4.03 10.11
CA VAL A 193 -2.00 3.78 9.62
C VAL A 193 -1.98 3.19 8.21
N GLY A 194 -0.94 3.52 7.45
CA GLY A 194 -0.52 2.87 6.21
C GLY A 194 0.71 1.99 6.45
N HIS A 195 1.74 2.14 5.61
CA HIS A 195 3.10 1.61 5.74
C HIS A 195 3.28 0.09 5.63
N TRP A 196 2.48 -0.66 6.37
CA TRP A 196 2.55 -2.11 6.42
C TRP A 196 1.39 -2.72 5.64
N PRO A 197 1.65 -3.39 4.50
CA PRO A 197 0.60 -3.94 3.67
C PRO A 197 -0.32 -4.88 4.45
N VAL A 198 -1.62 -4.58 4.42
CA VAL A 198 -2.65 -5.30 5.20
C VAL A 198 -2.77 -6.79 4.82
N VAL A 199 -2.34 -7.15 3.62
CA VAL A 199 -2.25 -8.55 3.17
C VAL A 199 -1.40 -9.41 4.11
N ASN A 200 -0.40 -8.83 4.76
CA ASN A 200 0.46 -9.54 5.71
C ASN A 200 -0.27 -9.91 7.02
N TYR A 201 -1.47 -9.36 7.27
CA TYR A 201 -2.31 -9.72 8.43
C TYR A 201 -3.38 -10.77 8.10
N SER A 202 -3.43 -11.23 6.85
CA SER A 202 -4.49 -12.13 6.38
C SER A 202 -4.19 -13.58 6.73
N GLU A 203 -5.16 -14.27 7.37
CA GLU A 203 -5.01 -15.68 7.73
C GLU A 203 -5.65 -16.63 6.70
N LYS A 204 -6.89 -16.32 6.26
CA LYS A 204 -7.70 -17.25 5.44
C LYS A 204 -7.40 -17.20 3.96
N ALA A 205 -7.17 -16.01 3.44
CA ALA A 205 -6.82 -15.74 2.05
C ALA A 205 -6.15 -14.36 2.01
N PRO A 206 -5.10 -14.14 1.21
CA PRO A 206 -4.50 -12.82 1.07
C PRO A 206 -5.55 -11.77 0.71
N SER A 207 -5.64 -10.71 1.52
CA SER A 207 -6.60 -9.63 1.35
C SER A 207 -5.89 -8.28 1.44
N ASN A 208 -6.06 -7.46 0.42
CA ASN A 208 -5.49 -6.12 0.36
C ASN A 208 -6.46 -5.05 0.92
N ASN A 209 -7.55 -5.48 1.57
CA ASN A 209 -8.55 -4.59 2.16
C ASN A 209 -8.12 -4.03 3.52
N PRO A 210 -8.55 -2.80 3.86
CA PRO A 210 -8.36 -2.25 5.19
C PRO A 210 -8.87 -3.16 6.32
N VAL A 211 -8.13 -3.21 7.42
CA VAL A 211 -8.45 -3.98 8.62
C VAL A 211 -8.67 -3.08 9.83
N ILE A 212 -9.60 -3.46 10.69
CA ILE A 212 -10.03 -2.66 11.85
C ILE A 212 -10.05 -3.53 13.10
N ASP A 213 -9.30 -3.13 14.12
CA ASP A 213 -9.41 -3.66 15.47
C ASP A 213 -10.07 -2.60 16.35
N LYS A 214 -11.33 -2.84 16.75
CA LYS A 214 -12.11 -1.89 17.55
C LYS A 214 -11.69 -1.86 19.02
N GLU A 215 -11.13 -2.95 19.53
CA GLU A 215 -10.69 -3.06 20.92
C GLU A 215 -9.38 -2.30 21.10
N LYS A 216 -8.43 -2.53 20.19
CA LYS A 216 -7.17 -1.77 20.15
C LYS A 216 -7.34 -0.37 19.61
N LYS A 217 -8.41 -0.11 18.86
CA LYS A 217 -8.67 1.10 18.09
C LYS A 217 -7.61 1.37 17.01
N ILE A 218 -7.27 0.34 16.23
CA ILE A 218 -6.30 0.46 15.12
C ILE A 218 -7.02 0.22 13.79
N ILE A 219 -6.70 1.05 12.80
CA ILE A 219 -7.18 0.93 11.42
C ILE A 219 -5.95 0.92 10.51
N ALA A 220 -5.65 -0.20 9.85
CA ALA A 220 -4.58 -0.28 8.86
C ALA A 220 -5.16 -0.29 7.45
N ILE A 221 -4.63 0.54 6.56
CA ILE A 221 -5.25 0.81 5.24
C ILE A 221 -4.33 0.58 4.04
N ASP A 222 -3.05 0.31 4.24
CA ASP A 222 -2.11 0.10 3.13
C ASP A 222 -2.45 -1.18 2.34
N GLY A 223 -2.91 -0.99 1.10
CA GLY A 223 -3.28 -2.08 0.19
C GLY A 223 -2.10 -2.70 -0.56
N GLY A 224 -0.86 -2.36 -0.20
CA GLY A 224 0.35 -2.86 -0.82
C GLY A 224 0.59 -2.35 -2.24
N ASN A 225 0.05 -1.18 -2.60
CA ASN A 225 0.18 -0.60 -3.93
C ASN A 225 1.65 -0.51 -4.36
N THR A 226 2.00 -1.01 -5.55
CA THR A 226 3.39 -1.06 -6.08
C THR A 226 4.39 -1.94 -5.29
N ILE A 227 4.05 -2.37 -4.07
CA ILE A 227 4.89 -3.20 -3.21
C ILE A 227 4.52 -4.68 -3.32
N LYS A 228 3.24 -4.98 -3.46
CA LYS A 228 2.66 -6.32 -3.57
C LYS A 228 2.22 -6.54 -5.00
N GLU A 229 2.50 -7.74 -5.54
CA GLU A 229 2.12 -8.08 -6.92
C GLU A 229 0.62 -7.86 -7.15
N ALA A 230 -0.21 -8.34 -6.23
CA ALA A 230 -1.68 -8.20 -6.26
C ALA A 230 -2.20 -6.93 -5.55
N GLY A 231 -1.30 -5.99 -5.22
CA GLY A 231 -1.61 -4.80 -4.44
C GLY A 231 -2.67 -3.89 -5.07
N GLN A 232 -3.20 -2.98 -4.26
CA GLN A 232 -4.21 -2.01 -4.69
C GLN A 232 -4.04 -0.70 -3.93
N LEU A 233 -4.52 0.39 -4.52
CA LEU A 233 -4.61 1.67 -3.83
C LEU A 233 -5.98 1.77 -3.14
N ASN A 234 -5.96 1.83 -1.81
CA ASN A 234 -7.17 1.88 -0.98
C ASN A 234 -7.59 3.32 -0.68
N ALA A 235 -8.91 3.54 -0.62
CA ALA A 235 -9.54 4.64 0.07
C ALA A 235 -10.36 4.09 1.24
N PHE A 236 -9.96 4.42 2.46
CA PHE A 236 -10.76 4.20 3.66
C PHE A 236 -11.65 5.42 3.90
N ILE A 237 -12.91 5.21 4.25
CA ILE A 237 -13.92 6.26 4.34
C ILE A 237 -14.56 6.21 5.72
N ILE A 238 -14.43 7.31 6.44
CA ILE A 238 -15.13 7.56 7.70
C ILE A 238 -16.28 8.53 7.40
N GLN A 239 -17.51 8.05 7.54
CA GLN A 239 -18.66 8.95 7.60
C GLN A 239 -18.85 9.40 9.04
N ARG A 240 -18.55 10.67 9.31
CA ARG A 240 -18.71 11.25 10.65
C ARG A 240 -20.16 11.49 10.97
N THR A 241 -20.58 11.18 12.19
CA THR A 241 -21.92 11.53 12.69
C THR A 241 -21.85 11.99 14.15
N SER A 242 -22.88 12.68 14.63
CA SER A 242 -22.95 13.08 16.04
C SER A 242 -23.11 11.93 17.03
N ALA A 243 -23.44 10.72 16.56
CA ALA A 243 -23.73 9.57 17.42
C ALA A 243 -22.61 8.52 17.38
N SER A 244 -22.30 8.02 16.18
CA SER A 244 -21.22 7.05 15.94
C SER A 244 -20.81 7.11 14.49
N ASP A 245 -19.52 7.16 14.24
CA ASP A 245 -18.99 7.13 12.88
C ASP A 245 -19.21 5.74 12.26
N THR A 246 -19.34 5.72 10.93
CA THR A 246 -19.41 4.47 10.15
C THR A 246 -18.23 4.37 9.20
N PHE A 247 -17.72 3.15 9.01
CA PHE A 247 -16.54 2.88 8.20
C PHE A 247 -16.90 2.12 6.94
N SER A 248 -16.32 2.53 5.82
CA SER A 248 -16.39 1.83 4.54
C SER A 248 -15.07 1.99 3.80
N TYR A 249 -14.88 1.27 2.71
CA TYR A 249 -13.68 1.41 1.88
C TYR A 249 -13.98 1.01 0.43
N THR A 250 -13.09 1.45 -0.46
CA THR A 250 -13.01 1.00 -1.85
C THR A 250 -11.55 1.03 -2.29
N TYR A 251 -11.25 0.46 -3.46
CA TYR A 251 -9.90 0.47 -4.01
C TYR A 251 -9.93 0.62 -5.54
N VAL A 252 -8.75 0.84 -6.12
CA VAL A 252 -8.46 0.73 -7.55
C VAL A 252 -7.15 -0.05 -7.74
N ASP A 253 -7.01 -0.72 -8.88
CA ASP A 253 -5.80 -1.40 -9.30
C ASP A 253 -5.70 -1.45 -10.84
N TYR A 254 -4.59 -1.97 -11.37
CA TYR A 254 -4.35 -2.06 -12.81
C TYR A 254 -4.81 -3.37 -13.45
N PHE A 255 -5.44 -4.27 -12.68
CA PHE A 255 -5.78 -5.57 -13.22
C PHE A 255 -6.94 -5.47 -14.22
N PRO A 256 -6.89 -6.24 -15.31
CA PRO A 256 -8.04 -6.34 -16.21
C PRO A 256 -9.21 -6.99 -15.47
N GLU A 257 -10.41 -6.50 -15.74
CA GLU A 257 -11.64 -7.01 -15.14
C GLU A 257 -12.25 -8.08 -16.05
N TYR A 258 -12.70 -9.17 -15.43
CA TYR A 258 -13.35 -10.30 -16.08
C TYR A 258 -14.70 -10.56 -15.44
N GLU A 259 -15.67 -10.99 -16.25
CA GLU A 259 -16.95 -11.51 -15.78
C GLU A 259 -16.83 -13.03 -15.59
N VAL A 260 -17.29 -13.50 -14.44
CA VAL A 260 -17.40 -14.93 -14.13
C VAL A 260 -18.60 -15.52 -14.87
N ILE A 261 -18.40 -16.54 -15.71
CA ILE A 261 -19.48 -17.13 -16.53
C ILE A 261 -20.10 -18.41 -15.95
N ALA A 262 -19.50 -18.96 -14.89
CA ALA A 262 -20.00 -20.13 -14.16
C ALA A 262 -19.66 -20.05 -12.68
N ASP A 263 -20.52 -20.63 -11.83
CA ASP A 263 -20.27 -20.70 -10.39
C ASP A 263 -19.04 -21.59 -10.11
N PHE A 264 -18.23 -21.19 -9.13
CA PHE A 264 -17.14 -22.01 -8.60
C PHE A 264 -17.17 -21.98 -7.08
N HIS A 265 -17.08 -23.16 -6.48
CA HIS A 265 -17.11 -23.34 -5.03
C HIS A 265 -15.71 -23.69 -4.55
N ALA A 266 -15.18 -22.84 -3.67
CA ALA A 266 -13.86 -23.04 -3.08
C ALA A 266 -13.80 -24.29 -2.20
N ASP A 267 -12.69 -25.03 -2.29
CA ASP A 267 -12.31 -26.00 -1.28
C ASP A 267 -11.93 -25.28 0.02
N ALA A 268 -12.72 -25.48 1.07
CA ALA A 268 -12.52 -24.85 2.36
C ALA A 268 -11.19 -25.25 3.04
N THR A 269 -10.52 -26.31 2.57
CA THR A 269 -9.19 -26.72 3.07
C THR A 269 -8.05 -25.94 2.40
N MET A 270 -8.29 -25.33 1.23
CA MET A 270 -7.32 -24.49 0.54
C MET A 270 -7.46 -23.06 1.06
N GLN A 271 -6.59 -22.70 2.02
CA GLN A 271 -6.56 -21.41 2.69
C GLN A 271 -5.12 -20.89 2.83
N GLY A 272 -5.02 -19.62 3.21
CA GLY A 272 -3.78 -18.92 3.52
C GLY A 272 -3.04 -18.43 2.28
N GLY A 273 -1.79 -18.04 2.49
CA GLY A 273 -0.87 -17.64 1.45
C GLY A 273 0.58 -17.74 1.93
N VAL A 274 1.49 -17.84 0.97
CA VAL A 274 2.93 -17.68 1.24
C VAL A 274 3.30 -16.27 0.85
N THR A 275 3.39 -15.40 1.85
CA THR A 275 3.66 -13.97 1.67
C THR A 275 4.86 -13.53 2.49
N TYR A 276 5.39 -12.34 2.20
CA TYR A 276 6.33 -11.67 3.10
C TYR A 276 5.82 -11.71 4.57
N PRO A 277 6.72 -11.91 5.56
CA PRO A 277 8.15 -12.14 5.44
C PRO A 277 8.55 -13.63 5.30
N HIS A 278 7.60 -14.55 5.18
CA HIS A 278 7.80 -15.99 5.37
C HIS A 278 7.66 -16.78 4.05
N TYR A 279 8.69 -16.72 3.21
CA TYR A 279 8.66 -17.35 1.88
C TYR A 279 9.11 -18.82 1.85
N TYR A 280 9.81 -19.29 2.87
CA TYR A 280 10.42 -20.61 2.83
C TYR A 280 9.42 -21.72 3.13
N ILE A 281 9.48 -22.75 2.30
CA ILE A 281 8.55 -23.87 2.32
C ILE A 281 9.31 -25.20 2.27
N GLU A 282 8.63 -26.26 2.68
CA GLU A 282 9.09 -27.64 2.58
C GLU A 282 8.04 -28.45 1.83
N PRO A 283 8.31 -28.88 0.59
CA PRO A 283 7.42 -29.77 -0.16
C PRO A 283 7.19 -31.09 0.59
N MET A 284 5.92 -31.43 0.84
CA MET A 284 5.54 -32.63 1.60
C MET A 284 4.86 -33.68 0.72
N GLU A 285 3.84 -33.27 -0.05
CA GLU A 285 3.07 -34.18 -0.90
C GLU A 285 2.72 -33.52 -2.23
N LYS A 286 3.11 -34.16 -3.33
CA LYS A 286 2.76 -33.73 -4.69
C LYS A 286 1.32 -34.14 -5.02
N LYS A 287 0.50 -33.17 -5.45
CA LYS A 287 -0.85 -33.40 -5.99
C LYS A 287 -0.85 -33.06 -7.49
N GLN A 288 -2.03 -33.04 -8.11
CA GLN A 288 -2.15 -32.87 -9.56
C GLN A 288 -1.65 -31.49 -10.03
N ASP A 289 -2.18 -30.41 -9.47
CA ASP A 289 -1.87 -29.03 -9.90
C ASP A 289 -1.20 -28.19 -8.78
N TYR A 290 -0.92 -28.80 -7.63
CA TYR A 290 -0.35 -28.15 -6.47
C TYR A 290 0.52 -29.12 -5.67
N THR A 291 1.35 -28.57 -4.80
CA THR A 291 2.10 -29.32 -3.81
C THR A 291 1.69 -28.86 -2.42
N ILE A 292 1.38 -29.80 -1.54
CA ILE A 292 1.19 -29.50 -0.13
C ILE A 292 2.58 -29.23 0.44
N CYS A 293 2.76 -28.02 0.95
CA CYS A 293 4.00 -27.54 1.50
C CYS A 293 3.82 -27.13 2.96
N ARG A 294 4.81 -27.38 3.80
CA ARG A 294 4.89 -26.81 5.14
C ARG A 294 5.66 -25.49 5.08
N GLN A 295 5.07 -24.38 5.50
CA GLN A 295 5.80 -23.13 5.66
C GLN A 295 6.72 -23.24 6.88
N LYS A 296 8.01 -22.91 6.73
CA LYS A 296 9.03 -23.22 7.75
C LYS A 296 8.79 -22.46 9.06
N GLU A 297 8.39 -21.19 8.96
CA GLU A 297 8.30 -20.29 10.11
C GLU A 297 7.04 -20.53 10.95
N THR A 298 5.91 -20.81 10.28
CA THR A 298 4.62 -20.99 10.96
C THR A 298 4.25 -22.47 11.18
N ASN A 299 4.93 -23.40 10.51
CA ASN A 299 4.57 -24.82 10.41
C ASN A 299 3.19 -25.10 9.78
N THR A 300 2.58 -24.10 9.12
CA THR A 300 1.29 -24.25 8.45
C THR A 300 1.44 -25.10 7.18
N LEU A 301 0.47 -26.00 6.94
CA LEU A 301 0.37 -26.74 5.68
C LEU A 301 -0.46 -25.93 4.67
N LEU A 302 0.13 -25.64 3.52
CA LEU A 302 -0.44 -24.79 2.48
C LEU A 302 -0.41 -25.51 1.13
N TYR A 303 -1.44 -25.25 0.33
CA TYR A 303 -1.55 -25.73 -1.04
C TYR A 303 -0.88 -24.74 -1.98
N VAL A 304 0.38 -25.01 -2.35
CA VAL A 304 1.18 -24.09 -3.16
C VAL A 304 1.14 -24.53 -4.62
N LYS A 305 0.84 -23.59 -5.53
CA LYS A 305 0.91 -23.87 -6.98
C LYS A 305 2.33 -24.20 -7.38
N ASP A 306 2.47 -25.28 -8.13
CA ASP A 306 3.77 -25.83 -8.52
C ASP A 306 4.61 -24.84 -9.30
N GLU A 307 3.97 -24.05 -10.15
CA GLU A 307 4.58 -23.03 -10.99
C GLU A 307 5.23 -21.91 -10.17
N TYR A 308 4.86 -21.74 -8.89
CA TYR A 308 5.43 -20.75 -7.99
C TYR A 308 6.53 -21.30 -7.09
N ILE A 309 6.69 -22.62 -7.01
CA ILE A 309 7.74 -23.23 -6.19
C ILE A 309 9.08 -23.06 -6.89
N ARG A 310 10.09 -22.65 -6.11
CA ARG A 310 11.48 -22.50 -6.56
C ARG A 310 12.41 -23.17 -5.57
N GLN A 311 13.32 -24.00 -6.07
CA GLN A 311 14.45 -24.49 -5.30
C GLN A 311 15.66 -23.55 -5.50
N LEU A 312 16.32 -23.19 -4.41
CA LEU A 312 17.55 -22.42 -4.42
C LEU A 312 18.76 -23.35 -4.59
N ASP A 313 19.91 -22.79 -4.94
CA ASP A 313 21.17 -23.55 -5.06
C ASP A 313 21.60 -24.19 -3.73
N SER A 314 21.13 -23.67 -2.60
CA SER A 314 21.31 -24.26 -1.26
C SER A 314 20.51 -25.57 -1.06
N GLY A 315 19.60 -25.89 -1.96
CA GLY A 315 18.65 -27.00 -1.85
C GLY A 315 17.35 -26.64 -1.14
N GLU A 316 17.24 -25.46 -0.53
CA GLU A 316 16.02 -24.99 0.12
C GLU A 316 14.93 -24.60 -0.88
N TYR A 317 13.67 -24.76 -0.48
CA TYR A 317 12.52 -24.37 -1.29
C TYR A 317 11.92 -23.06 -0.78
N THR A 318 11.50 -22.23 -1.72
CA THR A 318 10.82 -20.95 -1.51
C THR A 318 9.78 -20.74 -2.61
N VAL A 319 8.98 -19.68 -2.51
CA VAL A 319 8.11 -19.24 -3.60
C VAL A 319 8.76 -18.11 -4.41
N LYS A 320 8.38 -17.98 -5.68
CA LYS A 320 8.92 -16.94 -6.59
C LYS A 320 8.52 -15.53 -6.18
N THR A 321 7.32 -15.37 -5.62
CA THR A 321 6.72 -14.12 -5.16
C THR A 321 5.57 -14.45 -4.19
N ASP A 322 4.95 -13.42 -3.61
CA ASP A 322 3.73 -13.56 -2.81
C ASP A 322 2.68 -14.36 -3.58
N ILE A 323 2.07 -15.36 -2.94
CA ILE A 323 1.07 -16.22 -3.57
C ILE A 323 -0.04 -16.61 -2.60
N SER A 324 -1.29 -16.49 -3.06
CA SER A 324 -2.44 -17.10 -2.43
C SER A 324 -2.36 -18.63 -2.49
N CYS A 325 -2.59 -19.29 -1.35
CA CYS A 325 -2.82 -20.73 -1.28
C CYS A 325 -4.32 -21.05 -1.14
N ALA A 326 -5.16 -20.01 -1.18
CA ALA A 326 -6.58 -20.11 -1.00
C ALA A 326 -7.32 -20.27 -2.32
N GLN A 327 -8.41 -21.03 -2.28
CA GLN A 327 -9.47 -20.90 -3.29
C GLN A 327 -10.54 -19.93 -2.78
N ILE A 328 -11.16 -19.18 -3.69
CA ILE A 328 -12.30 -18.31 -3.36
C ILE A 328 -13.51 -18.67 -4.17
N SER A 329 -14.70 -18.57 -3.57
CA SER A 329 -15.95 -18.88 -4.26
C SER A 329 -16.41 -17.69 -5.09
N VAL A 330 -16.86 -17.97 -6.31
CA VAL A 330 -17.43 -16.98 -7.22
C VAL A 330 -18.75 -17.48 -7.78
N LYS A 331 -19.62 -16.54 -8.14
CA LYS A 331 -20.89 -16.79 -8.79
C LYS A 331 -20.85 -16.23 -10.20
N LYS A 332 -21.62 -16.85 -11.08
CA LYS A 332 -21.89 -16.31 -12.41
C LYS A 332 -22.39 -14.86 -12.32
N GLY A 333 -21.76 -13.98 -13.08
CA GLY A 333 -22.01 -12.53 -13.10
C GLY A 333 -21.17 -11.73 -12.10
N ASP A 334 -20.36 -12.36 -11.25
CA ASP A 334 -19.36 -11.64 -10.46
C ASP A 334 -18.32 -10.98 -11.39
N ILE A 335 -17.90 -9.77 -11.03
CA ILE A 335 -16.78 -9.08 -11.68
C ILE A 335 -15.54 -9.24 -10.82
N VAL A 336 -14.44 -9.69 -11.42
CA VAL A 336 -13.19 -9.98 -10.72
C VAL A 336 -11.99 -9.37 -11.45
N SER A 337 -10.96 -9.00 -10.69
CA SER A 337 -9.65 -8.65 -11.23
C SER A 337 -8.88 -9.92 -11.56
N PHE A 338 -8.34 -10.03 -12.77
CA PHE A 338 -7.51 -11.17 -13.18
C PHE A 338 -6.03 -10.89 -12.92
N ILE A 339 -5.37 -11.76 -12.14
CA ILE A 339 -3.98 -11.57 -11.68
C ILE A 339 -3.01 -12.45 -12.49
N ASP A 340 -3.24 -13.76 -12.51
CA ASP A 340 -2.34 -14.71 -13.21
C ASP A 340 -3.13 -15.88 -13.81
N GLY A 341 -2.94 -16.15 -15.09
CA GLY A 341 -3.46 -17.34 -15.77
C GLY A 341 -2.37 -18.20 -16.39
N SER A 342 -1.10 -18.03 -16.00
CA SER A 342 0.01 -18.86 -16.47
C SER A 342 0.02 -20.26 -15.84
N CYS A 343 -0.68 -20.43 -14.72
CA CYS A 343 -0.75 -21.69 -13.97
C CYS A 343 -1.66 -22.74 -14.61
N THR A 344 -1.34 -24.02 -14.44
CA THR A 344 -2.16 -25.13 -14.91
C THR A 344 -3.42 -25.28 -14.05
N GLY A 345 -4.56 -25.54 -14.69
CA GLY A 345 -5.85 -25.85 -14.06
C GLY A 345 -6.61 -24.66 -13.45
N TYR A 346 -5.91 -23.61 -13.02
CA TYR A 346 -6.48 -22.52 -12.24
C TYR A 346 -6.00 -21.15 -12.70
N ASP A 347 -6.88 -20.15 -12.54
CA ASP A 347 -6.58 -18.72 -12.68
C ASP A 347 -6.56 -18.08 -11.28
N LEU A 348 -5.55 -17.27 -11.01
CA LEU A 348 -5.49 -16.42 -9.82
C LEU A 348 -6.27 -15.14 -10.10
N ILE A 349 -7.25 -14.89 -9.27
CA ILE A 349 -8.09 -13.69 -9.34
C ILE A 349 -8.08 -12.94 -8.01
N LYS A 350 -8.54 -11.70 -8.07
CA LYS A 350 -8.92 -10.92 -6.90
C LYS A 350 -10.38 -10.49 -7.02
N LYS A 351 -11.16 -10.86 -6.01
CA LYS A 351 -12.57 -10.47 -5.87
C LYS A 351 -12.72 -9.67 -4.58
N ASP A 352 -13.28 -8.47 -4.68
CA ASP A 352 -13.51 -7.58 -3.54
C ASP A 352 -12.25 -7.42 -2.66
N GLY A 353 -11.08 -7.28 -3.28
CA GLY A 353 -9.78 -7.12 -2.61
C GLY A 353 -9.15 -8.40 -2.06
N VAL A 354 -9.81 -9.56 -2.19
CA VAL A 354 -9.33 -10.88 -1.71
C VAL A 354 -8.84 -11.74 -2.87
N GLU A 355 -7.64 -12.31 -2.72
CA GLU A 355 -6.97 -13.13 -3.72
C GLU A 355 -7.28 -14.62 -3.55
N GLY A 356 -7.53 -15.31 -4.65
CA GLY A 356 -7.65 -16.76 -4.63
C GLY A 356 -7.76 -17.40 -5.99
N TRP A 357 -7.55 -18.71 -6.00
CA TRP A 357 -7.61 -19.52 -7.20
C TRP A 357 -9.05 -19.93 -7.51
N ILE A 358 -9.38 -19.88 -8.80
CA ILE A 358 -10.60 -20.45 -9.38
C ILE A 358 -10.24 -21.34 -10.57
N GLU A 359 -11.12 -22.28 -10.92
CA GLU A 359 -10.89 -23.16 -12.08
C GLU A 359 -10.80 -22.35 -13.38
N LYS A 360 -9.92 -22.77 -14.29
CA LYS A 360 -9.80 -22.16 -15.62
C LYS A 360 -11.08 -22.30 -16.45
N GLY A 361 -11.26 -21.35 -17.36
CA GLY A 361 -12.32 -21.42 -18.38
C GLY A 361 -13.67 -20.89 -17.92
N ILE A 362 -13.73 -20.26 -16.73
CA ILE A 362 -14.94 -19.63 -16.20
C ILE A 362 -14.87 -18.09 -16.20
N LEU A 363 -13.90 -17.51 -16.89
CA LEU A 363 -13.71 -16.06 -17.01
C LEU A 363 -13.83 -15.59 -18.46
N VAL A 364 -14.48 -14.44 -18.66
CA VAL A 364 -14.51 -13.72 -19.95
C VAL A 364 -14.09 -12.28 -19.73
N GLU A 365 -13.15 -11.79 -20.54
CA GLU A 365 -12.62 -10.43 -20.42
C GLU A 365 -13.71 -9.39 -20.70
N ILE A 366 -13.81 -8.37 -19.85
CA ILE A 366 -14.71 -7.25 -20.07
C ILE A 366 -13.97 -6.23 -20.94
N GLU A 367 -14.41 -6.06 -22.19
CA GLU A 367 -13.88 -4.99 -23.03
C GLU A 367 -14.20 -3.62 -22.40
N LYS A 368 -13.22 -3.03 -21.70
CA LYS A 368 -13.34 -1.64 -21.25
C LYS A 368 -13.42 -0.75 -22.48
N THR A 369 -14.60 -0.19 -22.75
CA THR A 369 -14.71 0.94 -23.69
C THR A 369 -13.82 2.03 -23.14
N LYS A 370 -12.67 2.31 -23.80
CA LYS A 370 -11.67 3.29 -23.35
C LYS A 370 -12.34 4.59 -22.93
N LYS A 371 -12.59 4.78 -21.63
CA LYS A 371 -12.87 6.09 -21.07
C LYS A 371 -11.56 6.85 -21.17
N LYS A 372 -11.47 7.74 -22.17
CA LYS A 372 -10.43 8.78 -22.21
C LYS A 372 -10.49 9.50 -20.86
N ILE A 373 -9.53 9.24 -19.99
CA ILE A 373 -9.33 10.03 -18.78
C ILE A 373 -8.87 11.40 -19.28
N PHE A 374 -9.64 12.44 -18.93
CA PHE A 374 -9.36 13.82 -19.30
C PHE A 374 -8.06 14.28 -18.62
N SER A 375 -7.26 15.01 -19.40
CA SER A 375 -5.99 15.66 -19.04
C SER A 375 -6.10 16.60 -17.86
#